data_AF-A0A1F9A1S4-F1
#
_entry.id   AF-A0A1F9A1S4-F1
#
_cell.length_a   1.000
_cell.length_b   1.000
_cell.length_c   1.000
_cell.angle_alpha   90.00
_cell.angle_beta   90.00
_cell.angle_gamma   90.00
#
_symmetry.space_group_name_H-M   'P 1'
#
loop_
_entity.id
_entity.type
_entity.pdbx_description
1 polymer ?
#
loop_
_entity_poly.entity_id
_entity_poly.type
_entity_poly.pdbx_seq_one_letter_code
_entity_poly.pdbx_strand_id
1 'polypeptide(L)'
;MRQWPKVEYKEECMREGMQIEDVNIPVEQKVRLLEALSETGLKSIVVGSFVSPRYTPQMACIDELLRRFRPKPGITYTALVANPRGEERARAYSPPLTLEREPVPYLRCHLCDVFVRRNFNRSQSQEIERWPQIVARAREKGSVAAGIGINAAWGSNFLGPFTLGQRMEMLGRQHALWEETGIPVTHVSLGDPMSWNFPHEIEETLRAIKERWPAITHFKLHFHNARGMSMPSTYAALRSLEAADTVYLDGAIGGIGGCPYCGNGRATGMVATEDLMHLLERMGIATGVDLDKVIDCVWMLEEMLGRPATGHVSKAGPCPITPKEWYDPNMPLVETFEQARHFRLGPKAYEKGQRPWK
;
A
#
# COMPACT_ATOMS: atom_id res chain seq x y z
N MET A 1 28.07 -7.10 2.72
CA MET A 1 26.93 -6.21 2.45
C MET A 1 25.80 -6.61 3.38
N ARG A 2 25.02 -5.66 3.90
CA ARG A 2 23.84 -5.98 4.72
C ARG A 2 22.84 -6.76 3.85
N GLN A 3 22.32 -7.87 4.36
CA GLN A 3 21.22 -8.58 3.72
C GLN A 3 19.90 -8.01 4.26
N TRP A 4 19.06 -7.52 3.36
CA TRP A 4 17.76 -6.94 3.67
C TRP A 4 16.66 -8.02 3.63
N PRO A 5 15.52 -7.83 4.31
CA PRO A 5 14.37 -8.71 4.12
C PRO A 5 13.87 -8.68 2.68
N LYS A 6 13.19 -9.74 2.26
CA LYS A 6 12.48 -9.75 0.98
C LYS A 6 11.32 -8.75 1.05
N VAL A 7 11.13 -7.94 0.01
CA VAL A 7 10.00 -7.01 -0.08
C VAL A 7 9.02 -7.49 -1.15
N GLU A 8 7.75 -7.61 -0.76
CA GLU A 8 6.62 -7.83 -1.65
C GLU A 8 5.77 -6.56 -1.68
N TYR A 9 5.57 -5.99 -2.85
CA TYR A 9 4.88 -4.70 -2.97
C TYR A 9 3.49 -4.85 -3.59
N LYS A 10 2.50 -4.13 -3.04
CA LYS A 10 1.13 -4.09 -3.52
C LYS A 10 0.72 -2.65 -3.86
N GLU A 11 0.32 -2.49 -5.12
CA GLU A 11 -0.17 -1.23 -5.66
C GLU A 11 -1.67 -1.07 -5.39
N GLU A 12 -2.05 0.00 -4.70
CA GLU A 12 -3.42 0.29 -4.27
C GLU A 12 -4.05 1.52 -4.94
N CYS A 13 -3.38 2.16 -5.91
CA CYS A 13 -3.88 3.36 -6.61
C CYS A 13 -5.31 3.17 -7.15
N MET A 14 -5.58 2.07 -7.84
CA MET A 14 -6.91 1.83 -8.44
C MET A 14 -8.01 1.56 -7.39
N ARG A 15 -7.65 1.34 -6.13
CA ARG A 15 -8.57 1.08 -5.01
C ARG A 15 -8.48 2.15 -3.91
N GLU A 16 -7.46 2.12 -3.03
CA GLU A 16 -7.29 3.14 -1.97
C GLU A 16 -7.16 4.54 -2.55
N GLY A 17 -6.46 4.67 -3.69
CA GLY A 17 -6.30 5.94 -4.39
C GLY A 17 -7.62 6.46 -4.91
N MET A 18 -8.18 5.74 -5.89
CA MET A 18 -9.38 6.17 -6.63
C MET A 18 -10.64 6.28 -5.78
N GLN A 19 -10.77 5.57 -4.64
CA GLN A 19 -12.01 5.57 -3.85
C GLN A 19 -12.37 6.94 -3.27
N ILE A 20 -11.40 7.86 -3.20
CA ILE A 20 -11.56 9.16 -2.56
C ILE A 20 -11.38 10.33 -3.55
N GLU A 21 -11.24 10.03 -4.84
CA GLU A 21 -11.14 11.03 -5.90
C GLU A 21 -12.53 11.34 -6.51
N ASP A 22 -12.55 12.16 -7.56
CA ASP A 22 -13.80 12.55 -8.23
C ASP A 22 -14.51 11.33 -8.83
N VAL A 23 -15.82 11.24 -8.60
CA VAL A 23 -16.69 10.19 -9.15
C VAL A 23 -16.82 10.26 -10.67
N ASN A 24 -16.57 11.43 -11.27
CA ASN A 24 -16.72 11.70 -12.69
C ASN A 24 -15.51 11.28 -13.53
N ILE A 25 -14.43 10.78 -12.90
CA ILE A 25 -13.26 10.25 -13.63
C ILE A 25 -13.73 9.13 -14.58
N PRO A 26 -13.57 9.30 -15.91
CA PRO A 26 -14.05 8.34 -16.89
C PRO A 26 -13.42 6.95 -16.72
N VAL A 27 -14.21 5.90 -16.93
CA VAL A 27 -13.74 4.51 -16.88
C VAL A 27 -12.59 4.26 -17.86
N GLU A 28 -12.63 4.91 -19.03
CA GLU A 28 -11.55 4.82 -20.02
C GLU A 28 -10.19 5.26 -19.46
N GLN A 29 -10.15 6.35 -18.71
CA GLN A 29 -8.91 6.83 -18.10
C GLN A 29 -8.42 5.86 -17.00
N LYS A 30 -9.35 5.30 -16.22
CA LYS A 30 -9.05 4.26 -15.22
C LYS A 30 -8.47 2.99 -15.86
N VAL A 31 -9.02 2.55 -16.98
CA VAL A 31 -8.54 1.38 -17.74
C VAL A 31 -7.14 1.67 -18.29
N ARG A 32 -6.95 2.82 -18.94
CA ARG A 32 -5.64 3.24 -19.48
C ARG A 32 -4.56 3.28 -18.40
N LEU A 33 -4.87 3.80 -17.22
CA LEU A 33 -3.94 3.82 -16.09
C LEU A 33 -3.64 2.41 -15.56
N LEU A 34 -4.64 1.54 -15.41
CA LEU A 34 -4.44 0.16 -14.95
C LEU A 34 -3.60 -0.66 -15.94
N GLU A 35 -3.81 -0.48 -17.25
CA GLU A 35 -2.99 -1.13 -18.27
C GLU A 35 -1.55 -0.60 -18.25
N ALA A 36 -1.35 0.71 -18.09
CA ALA A 36 -0.01 1.29 -17.94
C ALA A 36 0.70 0.78 -16.67
N LEU A 37 -0.01 0.71 -15.53
CA LEU A 37 0.50 0.11 -14.30
C LEU A 37 0.94 -1.35 -14.51
N SER A 38 0.24 -2.09 -15.36
CA SER A 38 0.57 -3.48 -15.67
C SER A 38 1.86 -3.63 -16.51
N GLU A 39 2.39 -2.55 -17.08
CA GLU A 39 3.66 -2.54 -17.83
C GLU A 39 4.87 -2.17 -16.98
N THR A 40 4.66 -1.74 -15.73
CA THR A 40 5.70 -1.27 -14.81
C THR A 40 6.52 -2.39 -14.18
N GLY A 41 6.12 -3.65 -14.32
CA GLY A 41 6.75 -4.79 -13.63
C GLY A 41 6.19 -5.08 -12.24
N LEU A 42 5.24 -4.28 -11.73
CA LEU A 42 4.46 -4.56 -10.53
C LEU A 42 3.88 -5.99 -10.55
N LYS A 43 3.94 -6.69 -9.41
CA LYS A 43 3.48 -8.08 -9.29
C LYS A 43 2.12 -8.25 -8.64
N SER A 44 1.64 -7.22 -7.93
CA SER A 44 0.34 -7.23 -7.26
C SER A 44 -0.32 -5.87 -7.40
N ILE A 45 -1.51 -5.84 -8.02
CA ILE A 45 -2.29 -4.62 -8.23
C ILE A 45 -3.71 -4.84 -7.71
N VAL A 46 -4.21 -3.92 -6.88
CA VAL A 46 -5.60 -3.91 -6.44
C VAL A 46 -6.41 -3.03 -7.38
N VAL A 47 -7.21 -3.65 -8.24
CA VAL A 47 -7.87 -2.99 -9.38
C VAL A 47 -9.14 -2.21 -9.02
N GLY A 48 -9.61 -2.34 -7.78
CA GLY A 48 -10.81 -1.67 -7.29
C GLY A 48 -11.48 -2.41 -6.13
N SER A 49 -12.75 -2.12 -5.89
CA SER A 49 -13.54 -2.80 -4.85
C SER A 49 -14.98 -3.14 -5.27
N PHE A 50 -15.45 -4.33 -4.88
CA PHE A 50 -16.85 -4.75 -4.99
C PHE A 50 -17.62 -4.39 -3.71
N VAL A 51 -17.74 -3.08 -3.47
CA VAL A 51 -18.47 -2.51 -2.32
C VAL A 51 -19.78 -1.87 -2.77
N SER A 52 -20.56 -1.38 -1.80
CA SER A 52 -21.80 -0.67 -2.10
C SER A 52 -21.49 0.70 -2.73
N PRO A 53 -22.00 1.00 -3.94
CA PRO A 53 -21.79 2.28 -4.60
C PRO A 53 -22.44 3.45 -3.83
N ARG A 54 -23.37 3.15 -2.91
CA ARG A 54 -23.96 4.15 -2.01
C ARG A 54 -22.91 4.81 -1.10
N TYR A 55 -21.93 4.03 -0.64
CA TYR A 55 -20.89 4.52 0.29
C TYR A 55 -19.57 4.83 -0.40
N THR A 56 -19.31 4.20 -1.56
CA THR A 56 -18.09 4.42 -2.33
C THR A 56 -18.43 4.53 -3.83
N PRO A 57 -19.07 5.62 -4.26
CA PRO A 57 -19.56 5.78 -5.63
C PRO A 57 -18.44 5.72 -6.69
N GLN A 58 -17.22 6.13 -6.33
CA GLN A 58 -16.03 6.08 -7.19
C GLN A 58 -15.71 4.67 -7.69
N MET A 59 -16.11 3.65 -6.93
CA MET A 59 -15.87 2.22 -7.20
C MET A 59 -17.04 1.53 -7.91
N ALA A 60 -18.12 2.26 -8.23
CA ALA A 60 -19.32 1.70 -8.84
C ALA A 60 -19.06 1.05 -10.21
N CYS A 61 -18.09 1.57 -10.96
CA CYS A 61 -17.79 1.16 -12.33
C CYS A 61 -16.82 -0.04 -12.44
N ILE A 62 -16.55 -0.78 -11.35
CA ILE A 62 -15.58 -1.88 -11.37
C ILE A 62 -15.92 -2.96 -12.40
N ASP A 63 -17.20 -3.28 -12.58
CA ASP A 63 -17.66 -4.27 -13.56
C ASP A 63 -17.36 -3.85 -14.99
N GLU A 64 -17.51 -2.56 -15.32
CA GLU A 64 -17.17 -2.03 -16.64
C GLU A 64 -15.65 -1.99 -16.85
N LEU A 65 -14.91 -1.52 -15.85
CA LEU A 65 -13.46 -1.49 -15.85
C LEU A 65 -12.87 -2.88 -16.16
N LEU A 66 -13.35 -3.92 -15.46
CA LEU A 66 -12.86 -5.29 -15.63
C LEU A 66 -13.23 -5.92 -16.98
N ARG A 67 -14.37 -5.54 -17.60
CA ARG A 67 -14.73 -5.99 -18.95
C ARG A 67 -13.81 -5.41 -20.03
N ARG A 68 -13.28 -4.22 -19.80
CA ARG A 68 -12.45 -3.47 -20.76
C ARG A 68 -10.97 -3.70 -20.55
N PHE A 69 -10.57 -4.03 -19.32
CA PHE A 69 -9.20 -4.25 -18.92
C PHE A 69 -8.56 -5.48 -19.59
N ARG A 70 -7.35 -5.31 -20.12
CA ARG A 70 -6.54 -6.40 -20.67
C ARG A 70 -5.43 -6.79 -19.69
N PRO A 71 -5.57 -7.88 -18.93
CA PRO A 71 -4.59 -8.29 -17.93
C PRO A 71 -3.26 -8.71 -18.56
N LYS A 72 -2.15 -8.43 -17.86
CA LYS A 72 -0.82 -8.89 -18.23
C LYS A 72 -0.45 -10.15 -17.45
N PRO A 73 0.21 -11.14 -18.08
CA PRO A 73 0.62 -12.36 -17.40
C PRO A 73 1.68 -12.06 -16.32
N GLY A 74 1.69 -12.85 -15.26
CA GLY A 74 2.66 -12.72 -14.16
C GLY A 74 2.35 -11.61 -13.15
N ILE A 75 1.13 -11.04 -13.19
CA ILE A 75 0.64 -10.05 -12.22
C ILE A 75 -0.60 -10.61 -11.52
N THR A 76 -0.63 -10.49 -10.19
CA THR A 76 -1.79 -10.82 -9.37
C THR A 76 -2.70 -9.60 -9.29
N TYR A 77 -3.87 -9.71 -9.94
CA TYR A 77 -4.91 -8.69 -9.88
C TYR A 77 -5.93 -9.05 -8.81
N THR A 78 -6.11 -8.19 -7.81
CA THR A 78 -7.09 -8.42 -6.74
C THR A 78 -8.10 -7.29 -6.67
N ALA A 79 -9.22 -7.52 -6.01
CA ALA A 79 -10.19 -6.48 -5.68
C ALA A 79 -10.61 -6.60 -4.21
N LEU A 80 -10.93 -5.48 -3.56
CA LEU A 80 -11.50 -5.51 -2.22
C LEU A 80 -12.95 -6.01 -2.27
N VAL A 81 -13.25 -7.06 -1.52
CA VAL A 81 -14.60 -7.62 -1.36
C VAL A 81 -15.00 -7.52 0.11
N ALA A 82 -16.11 -6.84 0.40
CA ALA A 82 -16.55 -6.57 1.77
C ALA A 82 -17.73 -7.44 2.23
N ASN A 83 -18.42 -8.12 1.32
CA ASN A 83 -19.61 -8.92 1.64
C ASN A 83 -19.83 -10.06 0.62
N PRO A 84 -20.68 -11.07 0.93
CA PRO A 84 -20.91 -12.22 0.05
C PRO A 84 -21.44 -11.87 -1.35
N ARG A 85 -22.22 -10.79 -1.50
CA ARG A 85 -22.70 -10.33 -2.82
C ARG A 85 -21.55 -9.79 -3.67
N GLY A 86 -20.62 -9.07 -3.05
CA GLY A 86 -19.40 -8.62 -3.72
C GLY A 86 -18.51 -9.80 -4.14
N GLU A 87 -18.49 -10.87 -3.34
CA GLU A 87 -17.75 -12.09 -3.65
C GLU A 87 -18.32 -12.80 -4.88
N GLU A 88 -19.65 -12.91 -4.95
CA GLU A 88 -20.35 -13.46 -6.12
C GLU A 88 -20.07 -12.66 -7.40
N ARG A 89 -20.10 -11.32 -7.31
CA ARG A 89 -19.74 -10.45 -8.43
C ARG A 89 -18.29 -10.62 -8.84
N ALA A 90 -17.37 -10.66 -7.88
CA ALA A 90 -15.94 -10.83 -8.15
C ALA A 90 -15.64 -12.17 -8.86
N ARG A 91 -16.36 -13.25 -8.52
CA ARG A 91 -16.23 -14.56 -9.17
C ARG A 91 -16.46 -14.51 -10.68
N ALA A 92 -17.37 -13.66 -11.16
CA ALA A 92 -17.63 -13.52 -12.61
C ALA A 92 -16.43 -12.97 -13.41
N TYR A 93 -15.44 -12.41 -12.72
CA TYR A 93 -14.23 -11.82 -13.31
C TYR A 93 -12.96 -12.60 -12.93
N SER A 94 -13.11 -13.82 -12.40
CA SER A 94 -12.01 -14.70 -12.05
C SER A 94 -11.97 -15.90 -13.02
N PRO A 95 -10.96 -16.02 -13.90
CA PRO A 95 -9.83 -15.10 -14.16
C PRO A 95 -10.24 -13.82 -14.94
N PRO A 96 -9.43 -12.74 -14.90
CA PRO A 96 -8.08 -12.64 -14.33
C PRO A 96 -8.01 -12.26 -12.84
N LEU A 97 -9.12 -11.96 -12.18
CA LEU A 97 -9.10 -11.63 -10.75
C LEU A 97 -8.69 -12.83 -9.91
N THR A 98 -7.75 -12.62 -9.01
CA THR A 98 -7.44 -13.51 -7.89
C THR A 98 -8.35 -13.16 -6.71
N LEU A 99 -9.21 -14.10 -6.32
CA LEU A 99 -10.18 -13.92 -5.23
C LEU A 99 -9.53 -14.07 -3.84
N GLU A 100 -8.49 -14.89 -3.74
CA GLU A 100 -7.72 -15.07 -2.51
C GLU A 100 -6.71 -13.92 -2.36
N ARG A 101 -7.00 -13.01 -1.43
CA ARG A 101 -6.22 -11.79 -1.23
C ARG A 101 -5.06 -11.93 -0.24
N GLU A 102 -5.15 -12.94 0.63
CA GLU A 102 -4.20 -13.16 1.72
C GLU A 102 -3.68 -14.60 1.62
N PRO A 103 -2.39 -14.84 1.87
CA PRO A 103 -1.77 -16.17 1.73
C PRO A 103 -2.16 -17.15 2.85
N VAL A 104 -2.70 -16.63 3.97
CA VAL A 104 -3.08 -17.40 5.16
C VAL A 104 -4.38 -16.85 5.74
N PRO A 105 -5.14 -17.64 6.52
CA PRO A 105 -6.24 -17.11 7.33
C PRO A 105 -5.71 -16.16 8.40
N TYR A 106 -6.41 -15.05 8.63
CA TYR A 106 -6.03 -14.04 9.61
C TYR A 106 -7.11 -13.78 10.64
N LEU A 107 -6.69 -13.64 11.91
CA LEU A 107 -7.46 -12.90 12.91
C LEU A 107 -7.04 -11.44 12.88
N ARG A 108 -8.01 -10.53 12.86
CA ARG A 108 -7.77 -9.08 12.81
C ARG A 108 -8.81 -8.32 13.62
N CYS A 109 -8.40 -7.19 14.17
CA CYS A 109 -9.30 -6.15 14.66
C CYS A 109 -8.64 -4.76 14.55
N HIS A 110 -9.46 -3.72 14.62
CA HIS A 110 -8.98 -2.34 14.77
C HIS A 110 -8.85 -2.02 16.26
N LEU A 111 -7.74 -1.38 16.69
CA LEU A 111 -7.61 -0.91 18.07
C LEU A 111 -8.56 0.25 18.38
N CYS A 112 -8.95 1.03 17.38
CA CYS A 112 -9.89 2.13 17.53
C CYS A 112 -11.33 1.70 17.20
N ASP A 113 -12.15 1.49 18.24
CA ASP A 113 -13.58 1.16 18.10
C ASP A 113 -14.37 2.24 17.35
N VAL A 114 -14.05 3.52 17.57
CA VAL A 114 -14.68 4.65 16.87
C VAL A 114 -14.45 4.56 15.36
N PHE A 115 -13.22 4.27 14.95
CA PHE A 115 -12.86 4.19 13.53
C PHE A 115 -13.57 3.01 12.84
N VAL A 116 -13.55 1.82 13.44
CA VAL A 116 -14.20 0.64 12.83
C VAL A 116 -15.71 0.81 12.73
N ARG A 117 -16.38 1.46 13.70
CA ARG A 117 -17.80 1.80 13.59
C ARG A 117 -18.08 2.73 12.42
N ARG A 118 -17.24 3.75 12.23
CA ARG A 118 -17.38 4.71 11.12
C ARG A 118 -17.12 4.07 9.76
N ASN A 119 -16.11 3.20 9.68
CA ASN A 119 -15.64 2.62 8.41
C ASN A 119 -16.43 1.37 8.00
N PHE A 120 -16.70 0.46 8.94
CA PHE A 120 -17.27 -0.85 8.67
C PHE A 120 -18.65 -1.08 9.31
N ASN A 121 -19.20 -0.08 10.01
CA ASN A 121 -20.47 -0.19 10.74
C ASN A 121 -20.52 -1.39 11.69
N ARG A 122 -19.42 -1.61 12.41
CA ARG A 122 -19.27 -2.68 13.41
C ARG A 122 -18.36 -2.23 14.54
N SER A 123 -18.53 -2.82 15.72
CA SER A 123 -17.61 -2.61 16.85
C SER A 123 -16.37 -3.50 16.75
N GLN A 124 -15.33 -3.14 17.50
CA GLN A 124 -14.16 -3.99 17.75
C GLN A 124 -14.58 -5.32 18.39
N SER A 125 -15.53 -5.30 19.33
CA SER A 125 -16.04 -6.54 19.95
C SER A 125 -16.63 -7.49 18.91
N GLN A 126 -17.40 -6.98 17.94
CA GLN A 126 -17.95 -7.76 16.84
C GLN A 126 -16.86 -8.24 15.86
N GLU A 127 -15.70 -7.59 15.78
CA GLU A 127 -14.52 -8.13 15.09
C GLU A 127 -13.95 -9.33 15.81
N ILE A 128 -13.78 -9.22 17.13
CA ILE A 128 -13.25 -10.26 18.00
C ILE A 128 -14.18 -11.49 18.06
N GLU A 129 -15.50 -11.29 18.17
CA GLU A 129 -16.51 -12.35 18.24
C GLU A 129 -16.50 -13.27 17.00
N ARG A 130 -15.95 -12.82 15.86
CA ARG A 130 -15.84 -13.62 14.64
C ARG A 130 -14.61 -14.50 14.60
N TRP A 131 -13.63 -14.28 15.46
CA TRP A 131 -12.37 -15.03 15.44
C TRP A 131 -12.57 -16.54 15.59
N PRO A 132 -13.40 -17.07 16.52
CA PRO A 132 -13.59 -18.51 16.64
C PRO A 132 -14.11 -19.17 15.35
N GLN A 133 -15.00 -18.48 14.61
CA GLN A 133 -15.51 -18.98 13.33
C GLN A 133 -14.40 -19.02 12.26
N ILE A 134 -13.50 -18.04 12.24
CA ILE A 134 -12.37 -18.01 11.29
C ILE A 134 -11.41 -19.16 11.61
N VAL A 135 -11.11 -19.39 12.87
CA VAL A 135 -10.25 -20.47 13.34
C VAL A 135 -10.85 -21.84 12.97
N ALA A 136 -12.15 -22.06 13.23
CA ALA A 136 -12.83 -23.30 12.86
C ALA A 136 -12.75 -23.58 11.35
N ARG A 137 -13.02 -22.57 10.52
CA ARG A 137 -12.93 -22.70 9.05
C ARG A 137 -11.50 -22.98 8.56
N ALA A 138 -10.49 -22.38 9.20
CA ALA A 138 -9.10 -22.64 8.86
C ALA A 138 -8.70 -24.10 9.17
N ARG A 139 -9.17 -24.65 10.30
CA ARG A 139 -8.97 -26.07 10.63
C ARG A 139 -9.65 -27.00 9.63
N GLU A 140 -10.92 -26.71 9.30
CA GLU A 140 -11.67 -27.50 8.30
C GLU A 140 -10.97 -27.51 6.94
N LYS A 141 -10.33 -26.41 6.55
CA LYS A 141 -9.55 -26.29 5.31
C LYS A 141 -8.15 -26.88 5.40
N GLY A 142 -7.71 -27.36 6.56
CA GLY A 142 -6.35 -27.88 6.76
C GLY A 142 -5.25 -26.82 6.59
N SER A 143 -5.52 -25.56 6.98
CA SER A 143 -4.52 -24.50 6.91
C SER A 143 -3.28 -24.83 7.75
N VAL A 144 -2.09 -24.72 7.15
CA VAL A 144 -0.80 -25.05 7.77
C VAL A 144 -0.08 -23.85 8.40
N ALA A 145 -0.64 -22.66 8.23
CA ALA A 145 -0.12 -21.41 8.78
C ALA A 145 -1.27 -20.42 8.97
N ALA A 146 -1.07 -19.46 9.87
CA ALA A 146 -2.04 -18.41 10.16
C ALA A 146 -1.38 -17.05 10.37
N GLY A 147 -2.22 -16.02 10.36
CA GLY A 147 -1.85 -14.65 10.63
C GLY A 147 -2.65 -14.01 11.76
N ILE A 148 -2.02 -13.04 12.39
CA ILE A 148 -2.62 -12.12 13.36
C ILE A 148 -2.49 -10.69 12.85
N GLY A 149 -3.29 -9.76 13.32
CA GLY A 149 -3.14 -8.37 12.93
C GLY A 149 -4.00 -7.38 13.68
N ILE A 150 -3.49 -6.15 13.70
CA ILE A 150 -4.15 -5.00 14.27
C ILE A 150 -4.12 -3.85 13.26
N ASN A 151 -5.19 -3.07 13.26
CA ASN A 151 -5.31 -1.85 12.49
C ASN A 151 -5.53 -0.65 13.43
N ALA A 152 -5.24 0.57 12.98
CA ALA A 152 -5.01 1.71 13.87
C ALA A 152 -3.97 1.36 14.96
N ALA A 153 -2.87 0.72 14.55
CA ALA A 153 -1.95 0.05 15.48
C ALA A 153 -1.24 1.00 16.44
N TRP A 154 -0.86 2.20 15.98
CA TRP A 154 -0.08 3.16 16.78
C TRP A 154 -0.91 4.27 17.40
N GLY A 155 -2.09 4.55 16.86
CA GLY A 155 -2.97 5.57 17.40
C GLY A 155 -4.21 5.81 16.58
N SER A 156 -4.96 6.81 17.02
CA SER A 156 -6.20 7.24 16.43
C SER A 156 -6.37 8.74 16.53
N ASN A 157 -6.85 9.36 15.44
CA ASN A 157 -7.30 10.76 15.46
C ASN A 157 -8.50 10.98 16.41
N PHE A 158 -9.16 9.91 16.87
CA PHE A 158 -10.32 9.97 17.75
C PHE A 158 -10.01 9.63 19.22
N LEU A 159 -9.01 8.78 19.48
CA LEU A 159 -8.73 8.23 20.81
C LEU A 159 -7.30 8.50 21.31
N GLY A 160 -6.45 9.12 20.48
CA GLY A 160 -5.05 9.35 20.82
C GLY A 160 -4.15 8.13 20.57
N PRO A 161 -2.95 8.10 21.19
CA PRO A 161 -1.96 7.05 20.96
C PRO A 161 -2.36 5.72 21.62
N PHE A 162 -1.88 4.62 21.03
CA PHE A 162 -1.93 3.30 21.66
C PHE A 162 -0.53 2.88 22.08
N THR A 163 -0.39 2.22 23.24
CA THR A 163 0.92 1.79 23.77
C THR A 163 1.36 0.46 23.16
N LEU A 164 2.66 0.15 23.28
CA LEU A 164 3.18 -1.17 22.92
C LEU A 164 2.45 -2.29 23.65
N GLY A 165 2.17 -2.11 24.94
CA GLY A 165 1.44 -3.08 25.75
C GLY A 165 0.07 -3.39 25.16
N GLN A 166 -0.70 -2.37 24.77
CA GLN A 166 -2.01 -2.55 24.14
C GLN A 166 -1.92 -3.29 22.80
N ARG A 167 -0.91 -2.97 21.97
CA ARG A 167 -0.65 -3.69 20.71
C ARG A 167 -0.35 -5.17 20.96
N MET A 168 0.59 -5.45 21.85
CA MET A 168 1.06 -6.80 22.14
C MET A 168 0.03 -7.66 22.89
N GLU A 169 -0.81 -7.06 23.73
CA GLU A 169 -1.94 -7.73 24.38
C GLU A 169 -2.95 -8.22 23.33
N MET A 170 -3.38 -7.33 22.42
CA MET A 170 -4.36 -7.67 21.40
C MET A 170 -3.83 -8.74 20.43
N LEU A 171 -2.58 -8.61 19.98
CA LEU A 171 -1.92 -9.62 19.16
C LEU A 171 -1.78 -10.95 19.90
N GLY A 172 -1.50 -10.92 21.21
CA GLY A 172 -1.39 -12.14 22.03
C GLY A 172 -2.71 -12.89 22.18
N ARG A 173 -3.83 -12.18 22.29
CA ARG A 173 -5.17 -12.80 22.29
C ARG A 173 -5.46 -13.54 20.98
N GLN A 174 -5.04 -12.98 19.84
CA GLN A 174 -5.19 -13.61 18.54
C GLN A 174 -4.26 -14.82 18.39
N HIS A 175 -3.02 -14.71 18.86
CA HIS A 175 -2.05 -15.80 18.82
C HIS A 175 -2.52 -17.01 19.64
N ALA A 176 -3.03 -16.80 20.86
CA ALA A 176 -3.50 -17.86 21.73
C ALA A 176 -4.61 -18.72 21.08
N LEU A 177 -5.53 -18.10 20.33
CA LEU A 177 -6.59 -18.81 19.62
C LEU A 177 -6.06 -19.73 18.50
N TRP A 178 -4.97 -19.35 17.84
CA TRP A 178 -4.33 -20.21 16.85
C TRP A 178 -3.56 -21.34 17.51
N GLU A 179 -2.88 -21.06 18.62
CA GLU A 179 -2.12 -22.02 19.41
C GLU A 179 -2.97 -23.19 19.91
N GLU A 180 -4.22 -22.92 20.35
CA GLU A 180 -5.20 -23.95 20.73
C GLU A 180 -5.49 -24.97 19.62
N THR A 181 -5.21 -24.63 18.36
CA THR A 181 -5.44 -25.49 17.19
C THR A 181 -4.19 -26.19 16.68
N GLY A 182 -3.01 -25.81 17.16
CA GLY A 182 -1.72 -26.24 16.63
C GLY A 182 -1.33 -25.62 15.28
N ILE A 183 -2.12 -24.69 14.73
CA ILE A 183 -1.77 -23.97 13.51
C ILE A 183 -0.77 -22.85 13.87
N PRO A 184 0.47 -22.86 13.33
CA PRO A 184 1.47 -21.87 13.70
C PRO A 184 1.14 -20.49 13.12
N VAL A 185 1.35 -19.45 13.93
CA VAL A 185 1.27 -18.05 13.48
C VAL A 185 2.61 -17.66 12.88
N THR A 186 2.62 -17.43 11.57
CA THR A 186 3.83 -17.05 10.82
C THR A 186 3.75 -15.65 10.22
N HIS A 187 2.55 -15.05 10.26
CA HIS A 187 2.28 -13.75 9.67
C HIS A 187 1.73 -12.75 10.70
N VAL A 188 2.14 -11.49 10.57
CA VAL A 188 1.51 -10.36 11.26
C VAL A 188 1.14 -9.26 10.28
N SER A 189 0.01 -8.60 10.50
CA SER A 189 -0.42 -7.42 9.74
C SER A 189 -0.66 -6.23 10.66
N LEU A 190 -0.01 -5.10 10.35
CA LEU A 190 -0.09 -3.85 11.08
C LEU A 190 -0.56 -2.74 10.12
N GLY A 191 -1.71 -2.15 10.41
CA GLY A 191 -2.30 -1.09 9.60
C GLY A 191 -2.39 0.24 10.33
N ASP A 192 -2.16 1.32 9.60
CA ASP A 192 -2.24 2.70 10.10
C ASP A 192 -3.06 3.62 9.19
N PRO A 193 -4.39 3.54 9.26
CA PRO A 193 -5.30 4.36 8.44
C PRO A 193 -5.28 5.85 8.80
N MET A 194 -4.64 6.23 9.91
CA MET A 194 -4.69 7.58 10.49
C MET A 194 -3.32 8.27 10.52
N SER A 195 -2.26 7.62 10.00
CA SER A 195 -0.90 8.17 9.93
C SER A 195 -0.31 8.51 11.31
N TRP A 196 -0.41 7.56 12.23
CA TRP A 196 0.20 7.56 13.56
C TRP A 196 1.49 6.75 13.62
N ASN A 197 1.96 6.20 12.50
CA ASN A 197 3.25 5.52 12.43
C ASN A 197 4.41 6.51 12.71
N PHE A 198 5.27 6.16 13.65
CA PHE A 198 6.57 6.80 13.84
C PHE A 198 7.68 5.75 13.83
N PRO A 199 8.86 6.05 13.25
CA PRO A 199 9.94 5.08 13.08
C PRO A 199 10.26 4.27 14.34
N HIS A 200 10.52 4.93 15.47
CA HIS A 200 10.89 4.28 16.72
C HIS A 200 9.80 3.34 17.27
N GLU A 201 8.52 3.66 17.09
CA GLU A 201 7.41 2.80 17.51
C GLU A 201 7.23 1.59 16.59
N ILE A 202 7.57 1.73 15.30
CA ILE A 202 7.63 0.60 14.37
C ILE A 202 8.73 -0.36 14.82
N GLU A 203 9.94 0.15 15.06
CA GLU A 203 11.08 -0.67 15.50
C GLU A 203 10.77 -1.40 16.82
N GLU A 204 10.20 -0.68 17.80
CA GLU A 204 9.77 -1.24 19.08
C GLU A 204 8.74 -2.36 18.90
N THR A 205 7.72 -2.12 18.07
CA THR A 205 6.63 -3.09 17.83
C THR A 205 7.16 -4.35 17.13
N LEU A 206 7.96 -4.19 16.08
CA LEU A 206 8.51 -5.33 15.33
C LEU A 206 9.48 -6.16 16.17
N ARG A 207 10.33 -5.49 16.97
CA ARG A 207 11.23 -6.16 17.90
C ARG A 207 10.46 -6.99 18.93
N ALA A 208 9.46 -6.40 19.58
CA ALA A 208 8.64 -7.10 20.57
C ALA A 208 7.90 -8.31 19.97
N ILE A 209 7.42 -8.20 18.72
CA ILE A 209 6.81 -9.32 17.99
C ILE A 209 7.82 -10.44 17.76
N LYS A 210 9.02 -10.13 17.24
CA LYS A 210 10.07 -11.13 16.95
C LYS A 210 10.58 -11.81 18.21
N GLU A 211 10.79 -11.05 19.29
CA GLU A 211 11.23 -11.58 20.59
C GLU A 211 10.19 -12.53 21.20
N ARG A 212 8.90 -12.18 21.11
CA ARG A 212 7.82 -12.98 21.67
C ARG A 212 7.42 -14.17 20.79
N TRP A 213 7.44 -14.00 19.47
CA TRP A 213 7.00 -14.98 18.48
C TRP A 213 8.00 -15.12 17.33
N PRO A 214 9.12 -15.83 17.53
CA PRO A 214 10.17 -15.97 16.51
C PRO A 214 9.71 -16.64 15.20
N ALA A 215 8.62 -17.42 15.24
CA ALA A 215 8.02 -18.07 14.07
C ALA A 215 7.37 -17.07 13.09
N ILE A 216 7.10 -15.83 13.53
CA ILE A 216 6.59 -14.77 12.67
C ILE A 216 7.73 -14.21 11.82
N THR A 217 7.67 -14.50 10.53
CA THR A 217 8.65 -14.07 9.52
C THR A 217 8.01 -13.27 8.38
N HIS A 218 6.69 -13.11 8.38
CA HIS A 218 5.96 -12.40 7.34
C HIS A 218 5.24 -11.17 7.92
N PHE A 219 5.65 -9.99 7.50
CA PHE A 219 5.22 -8.70 8.07
C PHE A 219 4.49 -7.86 7.03
N LYS A 220 3.17 -7.71 7.17
CA LYS A 220 2.38 -6.80 6.33
C LYS A 220 2.25 -5.44 6.99
N LEU A 221 2.79 -4.41 6.36
CA LEU A 221 2.82 -3.04 6.86
C LEU A 221 2.06 -2.13 5.90
N HIS A 222 0.97 -1.55 6.40
CA HIS A 222 0.11 -0.66 5.63
C HIS A 222 0.13 0.73 6.26
N PHE A 223 0.98 1.60 5.72
CA PHE A 223 1.20 2.95 6.24
C PHE A 223 0.56 4.01 5.36
N HIS A 224 -0.24 4.86 6.00
CA HIS A 224 -0.64 6.13 5.41
C HIS A 224 0.37 7.25 5.75
N ASN A 225 0.34 8.34 5.00
CA ASN A 225 1.41 9.34 4.99
C ASN A 225 0.99 10.77 5.38
N ALA A 226 -0.09 10.97 6.14
CA ALA A 226 -0.65 12.30 6.44
C ALA A 226 0.35 13.26 7.12
N ARG A 227 1.39 12.71 7.75
CA ARG A 227 2.42 13.45 8.50
C ARG A 227 3.83 13.23 7.96
N GLY A 228 3.96 12.69 6.74
CA GLY A 228 5.26 12.44 6.10
C GLY A 228 6.09 11.32 6.73
N MET A 229 5.52 10.52 7.64
CA MET A 229 6.28 9.52 8.40
C MET A 229 6.33 8.14 7.74
N SER A 230 5.53 7.86 6.70
CA SER A 230 5.45 6.50 6.12
C SER A 230 6.79 6.01 5.56
N MET A 231 7.54 6.88 4.87
CA MET A 231 8.86 6.55 4.30
C MET A 231 9.90 6.28 5.41
N PRO A 232 10.12 7.19 6.39
CA PRO A 232 10.96 6.91 7.55
C PRO A 232 10.56 5.63 8.30
N SER A 233 9.26 5.41 8.53
CA SER A 233 8.73 4.23 9.21
C SER A 233 8.97 2.94 8.43
N THR A 234 8.85 2.98 7.10
CA THR A 234 9.19 1.86 6.23
C THR A 234 10.68 1.54 6.30
N TYR A 235 11.55 2.54 6.25
CA TYR A 235 12.99 2.34 6.40
C TYR A 235 13.35 1.73 7.76
N ALA A 236 12.76 2.23 8.85
CA ALA A 236 12.89 1.67 10.20
C ALA A 236 12.42 0.21 10.29
N ALA A 237 11.31 -0.13 9.64
CA ALA A 237 10.83 -1.51 9.57
C ALA A 237 11.85 -2.43 8.87
N LEU A 238 12.30 -2.06 7.68
CA LEU A 238 13.30 -2.82 6.92
C LEU A 238 14.62 -2.95 7.70
N ARG A 239 14.96 -1.94 8.50
CA ARG A 239 16.12 -1.98 9.38
C ARG A 239 15.97 -2.88 10.60
N SER A 240 14.75 -3.19 11.03
CA SER A 240 14.47 -4.02 12.19
C SER A 240 14.33 -5.51 11.87
N LEU A 241 14.33 -5.84 10.58
CA LEU A 241 14.07 -7.19 10.08
C LEU A 241 15.31 -7.75 9.37
N GLU A 242 15.30 -9.06 9.19
CA GLU A 242 16.43 -9.85 8.71
C GLU A 242 16.14 -10.45 7.32
N ALA A 243 17.18 -10.99 6.68
CA ALA A 243 17.06 -11.59 5.35
C ALA A 243 16.10 -12.79 5.27
N ALA A 244 15.84 -13.45 6.41
CA ALA A 244 14.87 -14.53 6.52
C ALA A 244 13.41 -14.05 6.57
N ASP A 245 13.19 -12.75 6.76
CA ASP A 245 11.85 -12.17 6.84
C ASP A 245 11.37 -11.69 5.46
N THR A 246 10.05 -11.68 5.28
CA THR A 246 9.35 -11.07 4.13
C THR A 246 8.47 -9.93 4.61
N VAL A 247 8.60 -8.76 3.97
CA VAL A 247 7.82 -7.56 4.27
C VAL A 247 6.88 -7.27 3.11
N TYR A 248 5.59 -7.25 3.40
CA TYR A 248 4.56 -6.82 2.47
C TYR A 248 4.27 -5.34 2.69
N LEU A 249 4.57 -4.52 1.69
CA LEU A 249 4.33 -3.08 1.71
C LEU A 249 3.20 -2.74 0.75
N ASP A 250 2.28 -1.91 1.21
CA ASP A 250 1.22 -1.34 0.39
C ASP A 250 1.56 0.14 0.09
N GLY A 251 1.27 0.61 -1.12
CA GLY A 251 1.38 2.03 -1.48
C GLY A 251 0.49 2.39 -2.66
N ALA A 252 0.55 3.66 -3.08
CA ALA A 252 -0.16 4.11 -4.27
C ALA A 252 0.67 5.10 -5.07
N ILE A 253 0.67 4.98 -6.41
CA ILE A 253 1.43 5.90 -7.27
C ILE A 253 1.06 7.36 -6.97
N GLY A 254 2.06 8.25 -6.92
CA GLY A 254 1.85 9.66 -6.59
C GLY A 254 1.46 9.92 -5.12
N GLY A 255 1.43 8.89 -4.27
CA GLY A 255 1.07 9.00 -2.85
C GLY A 255 -0.42 9.29 -2.61
N ILE A 256 -1.27 9.08 -3.62
CA ILE A 256 -2.70 9.35 -3.50
C ILE A 256 -3.39 8.35 -2.56
N GLY A 257 -4.67 8.64 -2.29
CA GLY A 257 -5.52 7.81 -1.45
C GLY A 257 -5.72 8.39 -0.07
N GLY A 258 -6.08 7.52 0.85
CA GLY A 258 -6.53 7.92 2.16
C GLY A 258 -7.89 7.33 2.49
N CYS A 259 -8.29 7.52 3.73
CA CYS A 259 -9.51 6.95 4.26
C CYS A 259 -10.50 8.07 4.61
N PRO A 260 -11.68 8.17 3.98
CA PRO A 260 -12.67 9.20 4.33
C PRO A 260 -13.19 9.06 5.77
N TYR A 261 -13.03 7.88 6.37
CA TYR A 261 -13.51 7.57 7.72
C TYR A 261 -12.51 7.94 8.84
N CYS A 262 -11.28 8.34 8.49
CA CYS A 262 -10.19 8.58 9.44
C CYS A 262 -10.09 10.04 9.94
N GLY A 263 -10.98 10.93 9.49
CA GLY A 263 -11.00 12.35 9.87
C GLY A 263 -10.20 13.29 8.96
N ASN A 264 -9.23 12.77 8.20
CA ASN A 264 -8.35 13.58 7.34
C ASN A 264 -8.61 13.37 5.83
N GLY A 265 -9.39 12.35 5.45
CA GLY A 265 -9.78 12.11 4.07
C GLY A 265 -8.60 12.00 3.11
N ARG A 266 -8.58 12.85 2.08
CA ARG A 266 -7.54 12.84 1.02
C ARG A 266 -6.18 13.35 1.51
N ALA A 267 -6.15 14.13 2.59
CA ALA A 267 -4.89 14.58 3.18
C ALA A 267 -4.11 13.42 3.83
N THR A 268 -4.74 12.26 3.99
CA THR A 268 -4.10 11.09 4.58
C THR A 268 -3.04 10.49 3.65
N GLY A 269 -3.36 10.33 2.36
CA GLY A 269 -2.44 9.76 1.36
C GLY A 269 -1.94 8.36 1.69
N MET A 270 -1.14 7.81 0.80
CA MET A 270 -0.35 6.59 1.00
C MET A 270 1.13 6.92 0.84
N VAL A 271 2.01 5.99 1.17
CA VAL A 271 3.38 6.06 0.65
C VAL A 271 3.34 6.04 -0.89
N ALA A 272 4.04 6.97 -1.52
CA ALA A 272 4.10 7.05 -2.97
C ALA A 272 4.93 5.88 -3.53
N THR A 273 4.38 5.16 -4.51
CA THR A 273 5.04 4.00 -5.11
C THR A 273 6.41 4.35 -5.64
N GLU A 274 6.54 5.46 -6.38
CA GLU A 274 7.79 5.89 -6.97
C GLU A 274 8.85 6.24 -5.93
N ASP A 275 8.45 6.84 -4.80
CA ASP A 275 9.35 7.20 -3.71
C ASP A 275 9.86 5.94 -3.00
N LEU A 276 8.96 4.98 -2.78
CA LEU A 276 9.31 3.70 -2.16
C LEU A 276 10.20 2.86 -3.08
N MET A 277 9.86 2.73 -4.36
CA MET A 277 10.68 1.96 -5.31
C MET A 277 12.09 2.56 -5.41
N HIS A 278 12.19 3.89 -5.46
CA HIS A 278 13.49 4.57 -5.43
C HIS A 278 14.30 4.25 -4.19
N LEU A 279 13.69 4.29 -2.98
CA LEU A 279 14.36 3.89 -1.75
C LEU A 279 14.85 2.43 -1.81
N LEU A 280 13.98 1.51 -2.21
CA LEU A 280 14.30 0.07 -2.27
C LEU A 280 15.44 -0.21 -3.24
N GLU A 281 15.41 0.41 -4.42
CA GLU A 281 16.50 0.32 -5.41
C GLU A 281 17.82 0.85 -4.82
N ARG A 282 17.80 2.00 -4.14
CA ARG A 282 19.00 2.58 -3.51
C ARG A 282 19.52 1.75 -2.34
N MET A 283 18.68 0.95 -1.70
CA MET A 283 19.06 -0.02 -0.68
C MET A 283 19.59 -1.34 -1.27
N GLY A 284 19.47 -1.54 -2.59
CA GLY A 284 19.83 -2.79 -3.27
C GLY A 284 18.78 -3.90 -3.11
N ILE A 285 17.54 -3.54 -2.78
CA ILE A 285 16.42 -4.49 -2.66
C ILE A 285 15.73 -4.58 -4.03
N ALA A 286 15.87 -5.73 -4.68
CA ALA A 286 15.28 -5.95 -6.00
C ALA A 286 13.75 -6.10 -5.92
N THR A 287 13.03 -5.27 -6.68
CA THR A 287 11.56 -5.33 -6.80
C THR A 287 11.11 -5.78 -8.20
N GLY A 288 11.97 -5.62 -9.21
CA GLY A 288 11.62 -5.86 -10.61
C GLY A 288 10.68 -4.81 -11.22
N VAL A 289 10.48 -3.68 -10.53
CA VAL A 289 9.66 -2.56 -10.98
C VAL A 289 10.52 -1.58 -11.77
N ASP A 290 10.01 -1.16 -12.93
CA ASP A 290 10.56 -0.13 -13.79
C ASP A 290 10.09 1.25 -13.30
N LEU A 291 10.98 1.97 -12.60
CA LEU A 291 10.69 3.26 -11.99
C LEU A 291 10.29 4.32 -13.02
N ASP A 292 10.88 4.31 -14.22
CA ASP A 292 10.57 5.25 -15.29
C ASP A 292 9.11 5.11 -15.75
N LYS A 293 8.65 3.87 -15.92
CA LYS A 293 7.24 3.61 -16.27
C LYS A 293 6.28 3.95 -15.12
N VAL A 294 6.70 3.78 -13.87
CA VAL A 294 5.90 4.24 -12.72
C VAL A 294 5.74 5.76 -12.76
N ILE A 295 6.81 6.51 -13.05
CA ILE A 295 6.77 7.97 -13.18
C ILE A 295 5.81 8.39 -14.31
N ASP A 296 5.86 7.71 -15.46
CA ASP A 296 4.91 7.96 -16.57
C ASP A 296 3.45 7.73 -16.12
N CYS A 297 3.19 6.70 -15.30
CA CYS A 297 1.87 6.46 -14.71
C CYS A 297 1.45 7.57 -13.74
N VAL A 298 2.38 8.12 -12.95
CA VAL A 298 2.08 9.27 -12.06
C VAL A 298 1.69 10.50 -12.87
N TRP A 299 2.38 10.80 -13.98
CA TRP A 299 2.00 11.94 -14.82
C TRP A 299 0.64 11.76 -15.49
N MET A 300 0.34 10.55 -15.96
CA MET A 300 -1.01 10.21 -16.45
C MET A 300 -2.07 10.38 -15.35
N LEU A 301 -1.74 9.96 -14.12
CA LEU A 301 -2.61 10.14 -12.97
C LEU A 301 -2.86 11.62 -12.68
N GLU A 302 -1.83 12.47 -12.70
CA GLU A 302 -1.99 13.91 -12.46
C GLU A 302 -2.85 14.61 -13.49
N GLU A 303 -2.70 14.24 -14.77
CA GLU A 303 -3.58 14.70 -15.85
C GLU A 303 -5.03 14.28 -15.59
N MET A 304 -5.25 13.02 -15.20
CA MET A 304 -6.57 12.49 -14.87
C MET A 304 -7.20 13.18 -13.66
N LEU A 305 -6.40 13.54 -12.65
CA LEU A 305 -6.89 14.20 -11.44
C LEU A 305 -7.00 15.72 -11.59
N GLY A 306 -6.38 16.32 -12.61
CA GLY A 306 -6.33 17.77 -12.81
C GLY A 306 -5.52 18.51 -11.74
N ARG A 307 -4.59 17.84 -11.07
CA ARG A 307 -3.77 18.40 -9.97
C ARG A 307 -2.48 17.60 -9.78
N PRO A 308 -1.44 18.20 -9.16
CA PRO A 308 -0.27 17.43 -8.76
C PRO A 308 -0.61 16.40 -7.68
N ALA A 309 0.09 15.27 -7.75
CA ALA A 309 0.22 14.26 -6.73
C ALA A 309 1.32 14.65 -5.73
N THR A 310 1.42 13.92 -4.63
CA THR A 310 2.29 14.27 -3.49
C THR A 310 3.63 13.55 -3.49
N GLY A 311 3.81 12.53 -4.34
CA GLY A 311 5.09 11.85 -4.52
C GLY A 311 6.18 12.79 -5.03
N HIS A 312 7.43 12.49 -4.69
CA HIS A 312 8.56 13.38 -4.93
C HIS A 312 9.42 12.95 -6.13
N VAL A 313 9.66 11.65 -6.29
CA VAL A 313 10.54 11.11 -7.34
C VAL A 313 9.96 11.36 -8.74
N SER A 314 8.64 11.34 -8.88
CA SER A 314 7.96 11.70 -10.13
C SER A 314 8.15 13.17 -10.54
N LYS A 315 8.66 14.01 -9.64
CA LYS A 315 8.92 15.45 -9.85
C LYS A 315 10.38 15.75 -10.15
N ALA A 316 11.28 15.12 -9.41
CA ALA A 316 12.72 15.38 -9.47
C ALA A 316 13.50 14.35 -10.29
N GLY A 317 12.90 13.19 -10.55
CA GLY A 317 13.56 12.03 -11.12
C GLY A 317 14.32 11.20 -10.09
N PRO A 318 14.75 9.98 -10.45
CA PRO A 318 15.66 9.20 -9.63
C PRO A 318 17.01 9.91 -9.51
N CYS A 319 17.71 9.70 -8.39
CA CYS A 319 19.08 10.20 -8.24
C CYS A 319 19.99 9.70 -9.39
N PRO A 320 20.73 10.60 -10.07
CA PRO A 320 21.67 10.21 -11.11
C PRO A 320 22.93 9.62 -10.48
N ILE A 321 23.08 8.29 -10.49
CA ILE A 321 24.14 7.59 -9.75
C ILE A 321 25.37 7.29 -10.61
N THR A 322 25.20 7.13 -11.92
CA THR A 322 26.29 6.88 -12.85
C THR A 322 26.71 8.14 -13.60
N PRO A 323 27.98 8.25 -14.04
CA PRO A 323 28.46 9.40 -14.81
C PRO A 323 27.66 9.71 -16.09
N LYS A 324 26.95 8.72 -16.65
CA LYS A 324 26.09 8.91 -17.84
C LYS A 324 24.75 9.55 -17.50
N GLU A 325 24.30 9.44 -16.25
CA GLU A 325 23.04 10.00 -15.76
C GLU A 325 23.25 11.39 -15.15
N TRP A 326 24.50 11.74 -14.78
CA TRP A 326 24.81 13.05 -14.23
C TRP A 326 24.40 14.15 -15.20
N TYR A 327 23.80 15.19 -14.63
CA TYR A 327 23.35 16.34 -15.40
C TYR A 327 24.56 17.14 -15.91
N ASP A 328 24.46 17.67 -17.13
CA ASP A 328 25.46 18.58 -17.68
C ASP A 328 25.59 19.79 -16.75
N PRO A 329 26.76 20.07 -16.15
CA PRO A 329 26.90 21.21 -15.26
C PRO A 329 26.52 22.52 -15.95
N ASN A 330 26.69 22.63 -17.28
CA ASN A 330 26.38 23.84 -18.04
C ASN A 330 24.91 23.95 -18.45
N MET A 331 24.03 23.03 -18.05
CA MET A 331 22.62 23.08 -18.43
C MET A 331 21.95 24.39 -17.96
N PRO A 332 20.92 24.88 -18.70
CA PRO A 332 20.08 25.97 -18.25
C PRO A 332 19.49 25.78 -16.84
N LEU A 333 19.16 26.90 -16.18
CA LEU A 333 18.41 26.92 -14.92
C LEU A 333 17.07 26.19 -15.07
N VAL A 334 16.75 25.36 -14.07
CA VAL A 334 15.48 24.67 -13.94
C VAL A 334 14.73 25.29 -12.77
N GLU A 335 13.65 26.02 -13.07
CA GLU A 335 12.90 26.82 -12.08
C GLU A 335 11.48 26.28 -11.86
N THR A 336 11.00 25.44 -12.78
CA THR A 336 9.63 24.92 -12.77
C THR A 336 9.61 23.39 -12.74
N PHE A 337 8.51 22.82 -12.23
CA PHE A 337 8.30 21.37 -12.28
C PHE A 337 8.27 20.82 -13.72
N GLU A 338 7.79 21.60 -14.70
CA GLU A 338 7.77 21.17 -16.09
C GLU A 338 9.18 21.09 -16.68
N GLN A 339 10.03 22.08 -16.41
CA GLN A 339 11.44 22.02 -16.80
C GLN A 339 12.16 20.85 -16.12
N ALA A 340 11.83 20.57 -14.85
CA ALA A 340 12.41 19.47 -14.10
C ALA A 340 12.16 18.11 -14.76
N ARG A 341 11.09 17.93 -15.56
CA ARG A 341 10.82 16.68 -16.30
C ARG A 341 11.90 16.32 -17.34
N HIS A 342 12.93 17.14 -17.53
CA HIS A 342 14.07 16.85 -18.39
C HIS A 342 14.76 15.51 -18.10
N PHE A 343 14.69 14.99 -16.87
CA PHE A 343 15.27 13.69 -16.53
C PHE A 343 14.62 12.53 -17.32
N ARG A 344 13.38 12.72 -17.82
CA ARG A 344 12.72 11.79 -18.77
C ARG A 344 12.58 12.36 -20.17
N LEU A 345 12.25 13.64 -20.31
CA LEU A 345 11.93 14.29 -21.59
C LEU A 345 13.16 14.84 -22.33
N GLY A 346 14.32 14.82 -21.67
CA GLY A 346 15.58 15.33 -22.20
C GLY A 346 15.69 16.85 -22.22
N PRO A 347 16.76 17.40 -22.83
CA PRO A 347 17.12 18.81 -22.73
C PRO A 347 16.09 19.81 -23.26
N LYS A 348 15.18 19.37 -24.14
CA LYS A 348 14.11 20.22 -24.70
C LYS A 348 13.20 20.80 -23.61
N ALA A 349 13.08 20.15 -22.46
CA ALA A 349 12.27 20.63 -21.34
C ALA A 349 12.82 21.94 -20.72
N TYR A 350 14.12 22.22 -20.83
CA TYR A 350 14.76 23.42 -20.26
C TYR A 350 15.53 24.29 -21.26
N GLU A 351 15.54 23.95 -22.55
CA GLU A 351 16.41 24.56 -23.58
C GLU A 351 16.32 26.09 -23.64
N LYS A 352 15.15 26.65 -23.33
CA LYS A 352 14.90 28.11 -23.32
C LYS A 352 15.32 28.82 -22.03
N GLY A 353 15.83 28.09 -21.04
CA GLY A 353 16.25 28.64 -19.76
C GLY A 353 17.53 29.47 -19.86
N GLN A 354 17.74 30.34 -18.88
CA GLN A 354 19.00 31.07 -18.76
C GLN A 354 20.11 30.13 -18.30
N ARG A 355 21.33 30.31 -18.80
CA ARG A 355 22.48 29.53 -18.33
C ARG A 355 23.09 30.19 -17.08
N PRO A 356 23.52 29.38 -16.09
CA PRO A 356 24.03 29.88 -14.82
C PRO A 356 25.35 30.67 -14.95
N TRP A 357 26.12 30.44 -16.02
CA TRP A 357 27.30 31.23 -16.37
C TRP A 357 27.45 31.33 -17.90
N LYS A 358 28.22 32.32 -18.36
CA LYS A 358 28.56 32.55 -19.76
C LYS A 358 30.01 32.23 -20.04
#